data_AF-A0A1B2EZG2-F1
#
_entry.id   AF-A0A1B2EZG2-F1
#
_cell.length_a   1.000
_cell.length_b   1.000
_cell.length_c   1.000
_cell.angle_alpha   90.00
_cell.angle_beta   90.00
_cell.angle_gamma   90.00
#
_symmetry.space_group_name_H-M   'P 1'
#
loop_
_entity.id
_entity.type
_entity.pdbx_description
1 polymer ?
#
loop_
_entity_poly.entity_id
_entity_poly.type
_entity_poly.pdbx_seq_one_letter_code
_entity_poly.pdbx_strand_id
1 'polypeptide(L)'
;MTSRNDDPPRDLGPDHSQHLLNAAYTRLMQLPRRADSAGSMPITTIANWELRLIELPRSGRAEMRSLWVELFDLTVARSIDSRGCQDLDEARAATRYFLALAQERHAKRG
;
A
#
# COMPACT_ATOMS: atom_id res chain seq x y z
N MET A 1 -0.81 34.03 -0.71
CA MET A 1 -2.22 33.58 -0.81
C MET A 1 -2.21 32.10 -1.13
N THR A 2 -2.57 31.29 -0.13
CA THR A 2 -2.66 29.83 -0.17
C THR A 2 -3.91 29.43 -0.95
N SER A 3 -3.77 28.80 -2.12
CA SER A 3 -4.85 28.01 -2.71
C SER A 3 -4.50 26.54 -2.51
N ARG A 4 -4.90 26.05 -1.34
CA ARG A 4 -4.96 24.62 -1.02
C ARG A 4 -6.11 24.09 -1.88
N ASN A 5 -5.80 23.47 -3.01
CA ASN A 5 -6.81 22.78 -3.79
C ASN A 5 -7.19 21.50 -3.02
N ASP A 6 -8.20 21.65 -2.16
CA ASP A 6 -9.11 20.58 -1.75
C ASP A 6 -9.85 20.10 -3.00
N ASP A 7 -9.20 19.20 -3.75
CA ASP A 7 -9.91 18.33 -4.67
C ASP A 7 -10.62 17.28 -3.78
N PRO A 8 -11.96 17.15 -3.83
CA PRO A 8 -12.66 16.09 -3.12
C PRO A 8 -12.07 14.72 -3.52
N PRO A 9 -12.18 13.67 -2.70
CA PRO A 9 -11.67 12.35 -3.05
C PRO A 9 -12.40 11.90 -4.32
N ARG A 10 -11.76 12.14 -5.47
CA ARG A 10 -12.26 11.71 -6.77
C ARG A 10 -12.47 10.24 -6.63
N ASP A 11 -13.71 9.82 -6.85
CA ASP A 11 -14.14 8.43 -6.96
C ASP A 11 -12.99 7.64 -7.59
N LEU A 12 -12.24 6.93 -6.73
CA LEU A 12 -10.99 6.27 -7.13
C LEU A 12 -11.48 5.04 -7.86
N GLY A 13 -11.86 5.23 -9.13
CA GLY A 13 -12.44 4.20 -9.95
C GLY A 13 -11.58 2.94 -9.89
N PRO A 14 -12.16 1.76 -10.21
CA PRO A 14 -11.49 0.47 -10.06
C PRO A 14 -10.07 0.44 -10.65
N ASP A 15 -9.82 1.24 -11.69
CA ASP A 15 -8.55 1.35 -12.40
C ASP A 15 -7.46 2.13 -11.64
N HIS A 16 -7.84 3.07 -10.76
CA HIS A 16 -6.87 3.91 -10.05
C HIS A 16 -6.04 3.10 -9.04
N SER A 17 -6.70 2.23 -8.27
CA SER A 17 -6.03 1.32 -7.32
C SER A 17 -5.01 0.39 -8.00
N GLN A 18 -5.35 -0.13 -9.20
CA GLN A 18 -4.44 -0.97 -9.97
C GLN A 18 -3.24 -0.19 -10.49
N HIS A 19 -3.45 1.04 -10.98
CA HIS A 19 -2.36 1.87 -11.47
C HIS A 19 -1.35 2.20 -10.38
N LEU A 20 -1.82 2.61 -9.19
CA LEU A 20 -0.97 2.89 -8.04
C LEU A 20 -0.20 1.63 -7.59
N LEU A 21 -0.88 0.49 -7.50
CA LEU A 21 -0.24 -0.77 -7.14
C LEU A 21 0.85 -1.15 -8.15
N ASN A 22 0.58 -1.06 -9.45
CA ASN A 22 1.56 -1.35 -10.51
C ASN A 22 2.78 -0.44 -10.42
N ALA A 23 2.57 0.87 -10.17
CA ALA A 23 3.65 1.82 -10.00
C ALA A 23 4.50 1.49 -8.77
N ALA A 24 3.87 1.16 -7.64
CA ALA A 24 4.55 0.76 -6.41
C ALA A 24 5.33 -0.54 -6.60
N TYR A 25 4.72 -1.55 -7.21
CA TYR A 25 5.36 -2.83 -7.52
C TYR A 25 6.57 -2.64 -8.43
N THR A 26 6.44 -1.86 -9.51
CA THR A 26 7.55 -1.57 -10.42
C THR A 26 8.73 -0.92 -9.69
N ARG A 27 8.47 0.08 -8.84
CA ARG A 27 9.51 0.72 -8.02
C ARG A 27 10.13 -0.24 -7.01
N LEU A 28 9.32 -1.09 -6.38
CA LEU A 28 9.79 -2.10 -5.44
C LEU A 28 10.75 -3.09 -6.11
N MET A 29 10.45 -3.52 -7.34
CA MET A 29 11.32 -4.42 -8.11
C MET A 29 12.65 -3.77 -8.54
N GLN A 30 12.71 -2.44 -8.60
CA GLN A 30 13.91 -1.67 -8.94
C GLN A 30 14.82 -1.41 -7.73
N LEU A 31 14.35 -1.64 -6.50
CA LEU A 31 15.19 -1.48 -5.32
C LEU A 31 16.33 -2.50 -5.30
N PRO A 32 17.53 -2.11 -4.84
CA PRO A 32 18.62 -3.05 -4.62
C PRO A 32 18.19 -4.18 -3.69
N ARG A 33 18.16 -5.41 -4.20
CA ARG A 33 17.71 -6.59 -3.44
C ARG A 33 18.82 -7.06 -2.52
N ARG A 34 18.63 -6.97 -1.20
CA ARG A 34 19.41 -7.78 -0.24
C ARG A 34 18.67 -9.09 0.01
N ALA A 35 19.42 -10.19 0.15
CA ALA A 35 18.87 -11.55 0.23
C ALA A 35 17.87 -11.72 1.39
N ASP A 36 18.09 -11.03 2.51
CA ASP A 36 17.33 -11.23 3.74
C ASP A 36 16.51 -10.01 4.18
N SER A 37 16.43 -8.96 3.34
CA SER A 37 15.68 -7.75 3.71
C SER A 37 14.29 -7.74 3.09
N ALA A 38 13.30 -7.41 3.90
CA ALA A 38 12.01 -6.93 3.41
C ALA A 38 12.20 -5.66 2.58
N GLY A 39 11.59 -5.61 1.39
CA GLY A 39 11.41 -4.38 0.65
C GLY A 39 10.03 -3.80 0.94
N SER A 40 9.91 -2.47 1.03
CA SER A 40 8.61 -1.81 1.10
C SER A 40 8.55 -0.60 0.19
N MET A 41 7.36 -0.31 -0.34
CA MET A 41 7.10 0.84 -1.19
C MET A 41 5.70 1.38 -0.89
N PRO A 42 5.53 2.69 -0.63
CA PRO A 42 4.20 3.28 -0.49
C PRO A 42 3.44 3.17 -1.82
N ILE A 43 2.19 2.71 -1.72
CA ILE A 43 1.20 2.72 -2.80
C ILE A 43 0.55 4.09 -2.86
N THR A 44 0.08 4.60 -1.71
CA THR A 44 -0.49 5.94 -1.54
C THR A 44 -0.63 6.29 -0.07
N THR A 45 -0.92 7.56 0.22
CA THR A 45 -1.12 8.10 1.56
C THR A 45 -2.45 8.83 1.61
N ILE A 46 -3.27 8.54 2.63
CA ILE A 46 -4.56 9.19 2.89
C ILE A 46 -4.53 9.74 4.31
N ALA A 47 -4.42 11.07 4.43
CA ALA A 47 -4.24 11.76 5.69
C ALA A 47 -3.08 11.16 6.51
N ASN A 48 -3.39 10.50 7.63
CA ASN A 48 -2.41 9.91 8.54
C ASN A 48 -2.16 8.42 8.28
N TRP A 49 -2.74 7.86 7.23
CA TRP A 49 -2.59 6.45 6.89
C TRP A 49 -1.78 6.30 5.60
N GLU A 50 -0.83 5.37 5.62
CA GLU A 50 -0.07 5.00 4.44
C GLU A 50 -0.38 3.57 4.06
N LEU A 51 -0.69 3.37 2.79
CA LEU A 51 -0.84 2.05 2.22
C LEU A 51 0.47 1.62 1.58
N ARG A 52 1.00 0.47 1.99
CA ARG A 52 2.32 -0.01 1.59
C ARG A 52 2.21 -1.36 0.89
N LEU A 53 3.02 -1.52 -0.15
CA LEU A 53 3.35 -2.81 -0.72
C LEU A 53 4.65 -3.28 -0.09
N ILE A 54 4.64 -4.49 0.46
CA ILE A 54 5.80 -5.10 1.11
C ILE A 54 6.10 -6.41 0.40
N GLU A 55 7.38 -6.63 0.13
CA GLU A 55 7.88 -7.89 -0.39
C GLU A 55 8.77 -8.52 0.68
N LEU A 56 8.33 -9.66 1.22
CA LEU A 56 9.06 -10.41 2.23
C LEU A 56 9.79 -11.61 1.59
N PRO A 57 11.05 -11.88 1.96
CA PRO A 57 11.70 -13.13 1.58
C PRO A 57 10.97 -14.31 2.22
N ARG A 58 10.64 -15.35 1.45
CA ARG A 58 10.08 -16.58 2.02
C ARG A 58 11.23 -17.48 2.47
N SER A 59 11.20 -17.88 3.74
CA SER A 59 12.15 -18.85 4.29
C SER A 59 12.14 -20.16 3.49
N GLY A 60 13.30 -20.55 2.95
CA GLY A 60 13.51 -21.84 2.28
C GLY A 60 13.76 -21.78 0.77
N ARG A 61 13.48 -20.66 0.08
CA ARG A 61 13.90 -20.41 -1.31
C ARG A 61 14.08 -18.92 -1.56
N ALA A 62 15.31 -18.48 -1.83
CA ALA A 62 15.66 -17.08 -2.08
C ALA A 62 14.86 -16.44 -3.25
N GLU A 63 14.32 -17.25 -4.15
CA GLU A 63 13.54 -16.79 -5.31
C GLU A 63 12.04 -16.65 -5.03
N MET A 64 11.54 -17.18 -3.92
CA MET A 64 10.13 -17.13 -3.60
C MET A 64 9.88 -15.97 -2.64
N ARG A 65 9.17 -14.94 -3.11
CA ARG A 65 8.83 -13.77 -2.31
C ARG A 65 7.32 -13.68 -2.13
N SER A 66 6.90 -13.26 -0.95
CA SER A 66 5.48 -13.03 -0.66
C SER A 66 5.19 -11.55 -0.71
N LEU A 67 4.16 -11.18 -1.44
CA LEU A 67 3.64 -9.82 -1.43
C LEU A 67 2.70 -9.65 -0.25
N TRP A 68 2.75 -8.48 0.35
CA TRP A 68 1.87 -8.06 1.43
C TRP A 68 1.40 -6.65 1.15
N VAL A 69 0.12 -6.39 1.41
CA VAL A 69 -0.40 -5.02 1.45
C VAL A 69 -0.66 -4.67 2.90
N GLU A 70 -0.15 -3.54 3.33
CA GLU A 70 -0.26 -3.07 4.71
C GLU A 70 -0.94 -1.70 4.75
N LEU A 71 -1.85 -1.52 5.71
CA LEU A 71 -2.32 -0.22 6.16
C LEU A 71 -1.56 0.20 7.41
N PHE A 72 -0.80 1.28 7.30
CA PHE A 72 0.09 1.76 8.35
C PHE A 72 -0.37 3.12 8.88
N ASP A 73 -0.42 3.27 10.21
CA ASP A 73 -0.68 4.55 10.86
C ASP A 73 0.62 5.34 11.02
N LEU A 74 0.72 6.48 10.34
CA LEU A 74 1.87 7.37 10.40
C LEU A 74 1.96 8.12 11.73
N THR A 75 0.85 8.29 12.47
CA THR A 75 0.84 9.06 13.73
C THR A 75 1.48 8.30 14.88
N VAL A 76 1.23 6.99 14.94
CA VAL A 76 1.77 6.10 15.98
C VAL A 76 2.83 5.15 15.46
N ALA A 77 3.24 5.32 14.19
CA ALA A 77 4.22 4.50 13.49
C ALA A 77 3.96 2.99 13.63
N ARG A 78 2.71 2.56 13.37
CA ARG A 78 2.29 1.17 13.61
C ARG A 78 1.46 0.62 12.46
N SER A 79 1.71 -0.66 12.13
CA SER A 79 0.82 -1.45 11.29
C SER A 79 -0.56 -1.59 11.94
N ILE A 80 -1.61 -1.20 11.22
CA ILE A 80 -2.99 -1.36 11.65
C ILE A 80 -3.51 -2.72 11.24
N ASP A 81 -3.29 -3.06 9.99
CA ASP A 81 -3.68 -4.33 9.39
C ASP A 81 -2.80 -4.62 8.17
N SER A 82 -2.64 -5.89 7.85
CA SER A 82 -1.85 -6.34 6.71
C SER A 82 -2.42 -7.63 6.14
N ARG A 83 -2.29 -7.81 4.83
CA ARG A 83 -2.77 -8.99 4.13
C ARG A 83 -1.68 -9.52 3.21
N GLY A 84 -1.33 -10.79 3.40
CA GLY A 84 -0.49 -11.54 2.48
C GLY A 84 -1.24 -11.84 1.18
N CYS A 85 -0.54 -11.74 0.05
CA CYS A 85 -1.05 -11.90 -1.30
C CYS A 85 -0.14 -12.86 -2.07
N GLN A 86 -0.74 -13.80 -2.81
CA GLN A 86 0.00 -14.72 -3.68
C GLN A 86 0.38 -14.07 -5.02
N ASP A 87 -0.39 -13.10 -5.48
CA ASP A 87 -0.19 -12.41 -6.74
C ASP A 87 -0.64 -10.93 -6.70
N LEU A 88 -0.50 -10.25 -7.83
CA LEU A 88 -0.90 -8.85 -7.98
C LEU A 88 -2.41 -8.64 -8.00
N ASP A 89 -3.21 -9.66 -8.34
CA ASP A 89 -4.68 -9.55 -8.37
C ASP A 89 -5.24 -9.59 -6.94
N GLU A 90 -4.70 -10.47 -6.09
CA GLU A 90 -4.96 -10.48 -4.65
C GLU A 90 -4.46 -9.18 -3.99
N ALA A 91 -3.28 -8.69 -4.39
CA ALA A 91 -2.76 -7.42 -3.89
C ALA A 91 -3.63 -6.23 -4.32
N ARG A 92 -4.20 -6.25 -5.54
CA ARG A 92 -5.20 -5.25 -5.99
C ARG A 92 -6.44 -5.29 -5.10
N ALA A 93 -6.97 -6.48 -4.82
CA ALA A 93 -8.14 -6.62 -3.96
C ALA A 93 -7.88 -6.11 -2.54
N ALA A 94 -6.73 -6.45 -1.95
CA ALA A 94 -6.30 -5.95 -0.65
C ALA A 94 -6.11 -4.42 -0.64
N THR A 95 -5.51 -3.87 -1.70
CA THR A 95 -5.33 -2.42 -1.89
C THR A 95 -6.69 -1.71 -1.86
N ARG A 96 -7.66 -2.17 -2.65
CA ARG A 96 -9.02 -1.59 -2.66
C ARG A 96 -9.68 -1.64 -1.29
N TYR A 97 -9.59 -2.78 -0.62
CA TYR A 97 -10.15 -2.96 0.73
C TYR A 97 -9.55 -1.95 1.72
N PHE A 98 -8.23 -1.84 1.78
CA PHE A 98 -7.60 -0.94 2.74
C PHE A 98 -7.74 0.54 2.40
N LEU A 99 -7.87 0.90 1.11
CA LEU A 99 -8.22 2.26 0.71
C LEU A 99 -9.60 2.66 1.27
N ALA A 100 -10.61 1.79 1.10
CA ALA A 100 -11.93 2.02 1.66
C ALA A 100 -11.89 2.12 3.20
N LEU A 101 -11.13 1.24 3.86
CA LEU A 101 -10.95 1.28 5.31
C LEU A 101 -10.27 2.58 5.78
N ALA A 102 -9.24 3.05 5.08
CA ALA A 102 -8.54 4.29 5.41
C ALA A 102 -9.46 5.52 5.24
N GLN A 103 -10.26 5.54 4.17
CA GLN A 103 -11.26 6.59 3.92
C GLN A 103 -12.34 6.60 5.00
N GLU A 104 -12.90 5.45 5.35
CA GLU A 104 -13.91 5.34 6.41
C GLU A 104 -13.35 5.82 7.76
N ARG A 105 -12.11 5.43 8.10
CA ARG A 105 -11.45 5.88 9.33
C ARG A 105 -11.12 7.37 9.33
N HIS A 106 -10.80 7.95 8.17
CA HIS A 106 -10.60 9.38 8.03
C HIS A 106 -11.93 10.14 8.23
N ALA A 107 -13.01 9.68 7.61
CA ALA A 107 -14.33 10.30 7.72
C ALA A 107 -14.89 10.28 9.15
N LYS A 108 -14.59 9.24 9.94
CA LYS A 108 -15.01 9.15 11.37
C LYS A 108 -14.17 10.02 12.32
N ARG A 109 -13.06 10.60 11.85
CA ARG A 109 -12.15 11.43 12.65
C ARG A 109 -12.29 12.93 12.39
N GLY A 110 -12.96 13.33 11.31
CA GLY A 110 -13.32 14.72 11.00
C GLY A 110 -14.70 15.05 11.53
#